data_AF-L8MYG8-F1
#
_entry.id   AF-L8MYG8-F1
#
_cell.length_a   1.000
_cell.length_b   1.000
_cell.length_c   1.000
_cell.angle_alpha   90.00
_cell.angle_beta   90.00
_cell.angle_gamma   90.00
#
_symmetry.space_group_name_H-M   'P 1'
#
loop_
_entity.id
_entity.type
_entity.pdbx_description
1 polymer ?
#
loop_
_entity_poly.entity_id
_entity_poly.type
_entity_poly.pdbx_seq_one_letter_code
_entity_poly.pdbx_strand_id
1 'polypeptide(L)'
;DSTRYQYRCRLYRDLDSILALLPTQDDGLRLKKRYLKLRENLFLFLDDPTIPPTNNSSEQALRWSVILEKLRTGFALIGDVTYLQMFVPLSILAKDKDFPLLSPFLLL
;
A
#
# COMPACT_ATOMS: atom_id res chain seq x y z
N ASP A 1 2.45 11.14 29.48
CA ASP A 1 1.09 10.80 29.02
C ASP A 1 0.15 11.97 28.70
N SER A 2 0.28 13.16 29.31
CA SER A 2 -0.63 14.29 29.03
C SER A 2 -0.61 14.81 27.58
N THR A 3 0.56 14.89 26.95
CA THR A 3 0.70 15.44 25.59
C THR A 3 0.09 14.53 24.52
N ARG A 4 0.36 13.21 24.55
CA ARG A 4 -0.21 12.24 23.59
C ARG A 4 -1.72 12.19 23.70
N TYR A 5 -2.25 12.23 24.92
CA TYR A 5 -3.68 12.29 25.18
C TYR A 5 -4.33 13.54 24.54
N GLN A 6 -3.73 14.72 24.72
CA GLN A 6 -4.23 15.95 24.10
C GLN A 6 -4.22 15.88 22.57
N TYR A 7 -3.16 15.33 21.96
CA TYR A 7 -3.11 15.11 20.51
C TYR A 7 -4.18 14.14 20.04
N ARG A 8 -4.40 13.05 20.78
CA ARG A 8 -5.43 12.05 20.45
C ARG A 8 -6.81 12.68 20.43
N CYS A 9 -7.17 13.40 21.49
CA CYS A 9 -8.46 14.10 21.56
C CYS A 9 -8.64 15.10 20.41
N ARG A 10 -7.60 15.88 20.09
CA ARG A 10 -7.65 16.83 18.98
C ARG A 10 -7.86 16.13 17.64
N LEU A 11 -7.06 15.11 17.31
CA LEU A 11 -7.13 14.41 16.02
C LEU A 11 -8.47 13.69 15.81
N TYR A 12 -9.02 13.04 16.85
CA TYR A 12 -10.33 12.41 16.74
C TYR A 12 -11.44 13.44 16.55
N ARG A 13 -11.39 14.60 17.23
CA ARG A 13 -12.36 15.68 17.03
C ARG A 13 -12.29 16.25 15.61
N ASP A 14 -11.09 16.46 15.10
CA ASP A 14 -10.89 16.97 13.74
C ASP A 14 -11.37 15.94 12.71
N LEU A 15 -11.10 14.65 12.92
CA LEU A 15 -11.63 13.55 12.10
C LEU A 15 -13.16 13.49 12.13
N ASP A 16 -13.77 13.62 13.30
CA ASP A 16 -15.23 13.65 13.45
C ASP A 16 -15.86 14.81 12.68
N SER A 17 -15.21 15.97 12.73
CA SER A 17 -15.66 17.16 11.99
C SER A 17 -15.62 16.93 10.48
N ILE A 18 -14.57 16.27 9.97
CA ILE A 18 -14.44 15.92 8.54
C ILE A 18 -15.48 14.85 8.15
N LEU A 19 -15.68 13.83 8.98
CA LEU A 19 -16.62 12.75 8.69
C LEU A 19 -18.09 13.18 8.82
N ALA A 20 -18.37 14.27 9.54
CA ALA A 20 -19.69 14.88 9.59
C ALA A 20 -20.09 15.55 8.26
N LEU A 21 -19.13 15.90 7.40
CA LEU A 21 -19.42 16.47 6.08
C LEU A 21 -20.24 15.49 5.22
N LEU A 22 -21.15 16.03 4.42
CA LEU A 22 -21.99 15.28 3.48
C LEU A 22 -21.44 15.49 2.05
N PRO A 23 -20.49 14.65 1.59
CA PRO A 23 -19.99 14.74 0.23
C PRO A 23 -21.09 14.36 -0.76
N THR A 24 -21.20 15.13 -1.84
CA THR A 24 -22.14 14.87 -2.95
C THR A 24 -21.50 14.08 -4.10
N GLN A 25 -20.18 14.11 -4.21
CA GLN A 25 -19.43 13.36 -5.22
C GLN A 25 -19.16 11.91 -4.77
N ASP A 26 -19.23 10.96 -5.72
CA ASP A 26 -19.02 9.52 -5.47
C ASP A 26 -17.68 9.20 -4.80
N ASP A 27 -16.60 9.87 -5.23
CA ASP A 27 -15.26 9.71 -4.64
C ASP A 27 -15.25 10.14 -3.16
N GLY A 28 -15.96 11.22 -2.84
CA GLY A 28 -16.10 11.70 -1.46
C GLY A 28 -16.88 10.72 -0.58
N LEU A 29 -17.96 10.13 -1.11
CA LEU A 29 -18.72 9.09 -0.43
C LEU A 29 -17.87 7.82 -0.21
N ARG A 30 -17.11 7.41 -1.22
CA ARG A 30 -16.19 6.26 -1.12
C ARG A 30 -15.08 6.52 -0.10
N LEU A 31 -14.52 7.73 -0.08
CA LEU A 31 -13.51 8.14 0.88
C LEU A 31 -14.07 8.13 2.31
N LYS A 32 -15.22 8.76 2.54
CA LYS A 32 -15.91 8.78 3.83
C LYS A 32 -16.16 7.37 4.36
N LYS A 33 -16.69 6.47 3.52
CA LYS A 33 -16.93 5.06 3.89
C LYS A 33 -15.64 4.33 4.28
N ARG A 34 -14.53 4.62 3.60
CA ARG A 34 -13.23 4.03 3.92
C ARG A 34 -12.69 4.52 5.26
N TYR A 35 -12.73 5.83 5.50
CA TYR A 35 -12.27 6.42 6.77
C TYR A 35 -13.11 6.00 7.96
N LEU A 36 -14.43 5.83 7.81
CA LEU A 36 -15.29 5.28 8.87
C LEU A 36 -14.85 3.87 9.29
N LYS A 37 -14.46 3.01 8.34
CA LYS A 37 -13.96 1.67 8.63
C LYS A 37 -12.57 1.66 9.28
N LEU A 38 -11.74 2.64 8.95
CA LEU A 38 -10.35 2.72 9.42
C LEU A 38 -10.18 3.57 10.68
N ARG A 39 -11.24 4.25 11.15
CA ARG A 39 -11.22 5.21 12.26
C ARG A 39 -10.44 4.73 13.48
N GLU A 40 -10.63 3.48 13.88
CA GLU A 40 -10.00 2.90 15.06
C GLU A 40 -8.50 2.66 14.88
N ASN A 41 -8.03 2.53 13.64
CA ASN A 41 -6.65 2.16 13.31
C ASN A 41 -5.77 3.33 12.84
N LEU A 42 -6.35 4.52 12.60
CA LEU A 42 -5.61 5.67 12.03
C LEU A 42 -4.57 6.27 12.98
N PHE A 43 -4.81 6.20 14.29
CA PHE A 43 -4.01 6.90 15.30
C PHE A 43 -3.39 5.98 16.35
N LEU A 44 -3.24 4.69 16.04
CA LEU A 44 -2.70 3.68 16.98
C LEU A 44 -1.31 4.05 17.54
N PHE A 45 -0.49 4.79 16.81
CA PHE A 45 0.81 5.29 17.27
C PHE A 45 0.73 6.26 18.46
N LEU A 46 -0.45 6.82 18.76
CA LEU A 46 -0.69 7.63 19.95
C LEU A 46 -0.94 6.79 21.20
N ASP A 47 -1.39 5.54 21.01
CA ASP A 47 -1.74 4.60 22.07
C ASP A 47 -0.63 3.59 22.32
N ASP A 48 0.02 3.12 21.25
CA ASP A 48 1.10 2.14 21.30
C ASP A 48 2.43 2.78 20.85
N PRO A 49 3.41 2.95 21.77
CA PRO A 49 4.70 3.55 21.45
C PRO A 49 5.59 2.65 20.56
N THR A 50 5.23 1.38 20.39
CA THR A 50 5.97 0.46 19.49
C THR A 50 5.64 0.69 18.03
N ILE A 51 4.52 1.36 17.74
CA ILE A 51 4.10 1.70 16.38
C ILE A 51 4.75 3.04 15.99
N PRO A 52 5.59 3.08 14.94
CA PRO A 52 6.22 4.32 14.52
C PRO A 52 5.17 5.31 13.99
N PRO A 53 5.34 6.63 14.18
CA PRO A 53 4.43 7.66 13.66
C PRO A 53 4.63 7.91 12.14
N THR A 54 5.06 6.88 11.39
CA THR A 54 5.35 6.98 9.95
C THR A 54 4.56 5.93 9.19
N ASN A 55 4.14 6.28 7.98
CA ASN A 55 3.41 5.38 7.08
C ASN A 55 4.36 4.48 6.26
N ASN A 56 5.68 4.53 6.49
CA ASN A 56 6.70 3.88 5.66
C ASN A 56 6.43 2.38 5.46
N SER A 57 6.01 1.66 6.51
CA SER A 57 5.69 0.23 6.41
C SER A 57 4.49 -0.03 5.50
N SER A 58 3.45 0.81 5.58
CA SER A 58 2.26 0.70 4.73
C SER A 58 2.60 1.03 3.27
N GLU A 59 3.41 2.06 3.04
CA GLU A 59 3.88 2.39 1.70
C GLU A 59 4.71 1.25 1.10
N GLN A 60 5.64 0.66 1.87
CA GLN A 60 6.44 -0.47 1.42
C GLN A 60 5.58 -1.67 1.02
N ALA A 61 4.53 -1.97 1.80
CA ALA A 61 3.59 -3.04 1.45
C ALA A 61 2.83 -2.76 0.14
N LEU A 62 2.45 -1.50 -0.11
CA LEU A 62 1.71 -1.11 -1.32
C LEU A 62 2.60 -0.94 -2.57
N ARG A 63 3.89 -0.64 -2.40
CA ARG A 63 4.83 -0.39 -3.50
C ARG A 63 4.85 -1.53 -4.50
N TRP A 64 4.91 -2.77 -4.04
CA TRP A 64 4.91 -3.94 -4.92
C TRP A 64 3.62 -4.08 -5.73
N SER A 65 2.45 -3.88 -5.12
CA SER A 65 1.17 -3.92 -5.83
C SER A 65 1.06 -2.83 -6.90
N VAL A 66 1.50 -1.60 -6.60
CA VAL A 66 1.48 -0.48 -7.55
C VAL A 66 2.45 -0.70 -8.71
N ILE A 67 3.64 -1.25 -8.44
CA ILE A 67 4.61 -1.60 -9.49
C ILE A 67 4.02 -2.68 -10.40
N LEU A 68 3.43 -3.73 -9.84
CA LEU A 68 2.78 -4.80 -10.61
C LEU A 68 1.61 -4.29 -11.44
N GLU A 69 0.81 -3.36 -10.92
CA GLU A 69 -0.30 -2.74 -11.65
C GLU A 69 0.20 -1.85 -12.80
N LYS A 70 1.25 -1.05 -12.57
CA LYS A 70 1.89 -0.28 -13.65
C LYS A 70 2.43 -1.17 -14.76
N LEU A 71 3.09 -2.27 -14.39
CA LEU A 71 3.58 -3.26 -15.34
C LEU A 71 2.41 -3.86 -16.13
N ARG A 72 1.36 -4.32 -15.44
CA ARG A 72 0.16 -4.88 -16.09
C ARG A 72 -0.50 -3.91 -17.07
N THR A 73 -0.67 -2.65 -16.68
CA THR A 73 -1.25 -1.61 -17.53
C THR A 73 -0.35 -1.31 -18.73
N GLY A 74 0.97 -1.22 -18.53
CA GLY A 74 1.94 -1.06 -19.62
C GLY A 74 1.88 -2.22 -20.63
N PHE A 75 1.81 -3.46 -20.14
CA PHE A 75 1.68 -4.64 -21.00
C PHE A 75 0.33 -4.69 -21.75
N ALA A 76 -0.77 -4.30 -21.11
CA ALA A 76 -2.08 -4.22 -21.74
C ALA A 76 -2.14 -3.18 -22.87
N LEU A 77 -1.34 -2.11 -22.79
CA LEU A 77 -1.22 -1.09 -23.83
C LEU A 77 -0.33 -1.50 -25.00
N ILE A 78 0.67 -2.37 -24.76
CA ILE A 78 1.65 -2.80 -25.77
C ILE A 78 1.17 -4.04 -26.55
N GLY A 79 0.17 -4.77 -26.05
CA GLY A 79 -0.53 -5.82 -26.82
C GLY A 79 0.25 -7.13 -26.99
N ASP A 80 1.28 -7.37 -26.18
CA ASP A 80 2.11 -8.58 -26.31
C ASP A 80 1.66 -9.71 -25.37
N VAL A 81 1.23 -10.84 -25.96
CA VAL A 81 0.77 -12.07 -25.26
C VAL A 81 1.93 -13.04 -24.96
N THR A 82 3.19 -12.65 -25.19
CA THR A 82 4.30 -13.62 -25.34
C THR A 82 5.09 -13.98 -24.08
N TYR A 83 4.74 -13.48 -22.89
CA TYR A 83 5.61 -13.64 -21.71
C TYR A 83 4.96 -14.20 -20.43
N LEU A 84 3.83 -14.90 -20.52
CA LEU A 84 3.37 -15.72 -19.38
C LEU A 84 4.35 -16.86 -19.03
N GLN A 85 5.33 -17.17 -19.88
CA GLN A 85 6.41 -18.11 -19.57
C GLN A 85 7.57 -17.52 -18.76
N MET A 86 7.73 -16.18 -18.68
CA MET A 86 8.84 -15.57 -17.90
C MET A 86 8.46 -15.32 -16.44
N PHE A 87 7.17 -15.28 -16.09
CA PHE A 87 6.71 -15.08 -14.72
C PHE A 87 6.46 -16.37 -13.93
N VAL A 88 6.62 -17.55 -14.54
CA VAL A 88 6.50 -18.84 -13.85
C VAL A 88 7.70 -19.27 -12.99
N PRO A 89 8.94 -18.72 -13.05
CA PRO A 89 9.99 -19.26 -12.20
C PRO A 89 10.14 -18.57 -10.85
N LEU A 90 9.42 -17.51 -10.45
CA LEU A 90 9.72 -16.89 -9.14
C LEU A 90 9.16 -17.67 -7.95
N SER A 91 8.02 -18.37 -8.12
CA SER A 91 7.50 -19.29 -7.09
C SER A 91 8.20 -20.65 -7.07
N ILE A 92 8.91 -21.02 -8.15
CA ILE A 92 9.63 -22.31 -8.27
C ILE A 92 11.12 -22.14 -7.89
N LEU A 93 11.76 -21.01 -8.22
CA LEU A 93 13.16 -20.73 -7.92
C LEU A 93 13.41 -20.38 -6.44
N ALA A 94 12.37 -20.07 -5.66
CA ALA A 94 12.51 -19.85 -4.22
C ALA A 94 12.74 -21.15 -3.42
N LYS A 95 12.70 -22.32 -4.06
CA LYS A 95 12.79 -23.64 -3.41
C LYS A 95 14.09 -24.40 -3.64
N ASP A 96 14.94 -23.97 -4.58
CA ASP A 96 16.19 -24.66 -4.89
C ASP A 96 17.39 -23.77 -4.58
N LYS A 97 18.27 -24.22 -3.69
CA LYS A 97 19.44 -23.45 -3.23
C LYS A 97 20.67 -23.60 -4.12
N ASP A 98 20.58 -24.42 -5.17
CA ASP A 98 21.73 -24.79 -6.00
C ASP A 98 21.39 -24.60 -7.48
N PHE A 99 21.53 -23.38 -8.02
CA PHE A 99 21.68 -23.24 -9.47
C PHE A 99 22.68 -22.15 -9.85
N PRO A 100 23.80 -22.50 -10.52
CA PRO A 100 24.79 -21.56 -10.98
C PRO A 100 24.43 -21.01 -12.38
N LEU A 101 24.68 -19.71 -12.54
CA LEU A 101 24.97 -18.97 -13.78
C LEU A 101 23.97 -19.05 -14.95
N LEU A 102 23.54 -17.88 -15.43
CA LEU A 102 23.88 -17.40 -16.77
C LEU A 102 23.39 -15.95 -16.98
N SER A 103 24.35 -15.02 -16.91
CA SER A 103 24.32 -13.81 -17.74
C SER A 103 24.50 -14.22 -19.20
N PRO A 104 23.75 -13.62 -20.15
CA PRO A 104 24.36 -12.57 -20.97
C PRO A 104 23.32 -11.62 -21.60
N PHE A 105 22.73 -10.68 -20.84
CA PHE A 105 21.89 -9.61 -21.41
C PHE A 105 22.46 -8.21 -21.18
N LEU A 106 23.79 -8.11 -21.10
CA LEU A 106 24.51 -6.84 -20.90
C LEU A 106 25.30 -6.38 -22.13
N LEU A 107 24.92 -6.83 -23.33
CA LEU A 107 25.46 -6.32 -24.59
C LEU A 107 24.37 -6.28 -25.68
N LEU A 108 23.49 -5.28 -25.60
CA LEU A 108 23.07 -4.45 -26.74
C LEU A 108 22.45 -3.15 -26.24
#